data_AF-A0A0M2H130-F1
#
_entry.id   AF-A0A0M2H130-F1
#
_cell.length_a   1.000
_cell.length_b   1.000
_cell.length_c   1.000
_cell.angle_alpha   90.00
_cell.angle_beta   90.00
_cell.angle_gamma   90.00
#
_symmetry.space_group_name_H-M   'P 1'
#
loop_
_entity.id
_entity.type
_entity.pdbx_description
1 polymer ?
#
loop_
_entity_poly.entity_id
_entity_poly.type
_entity_poly.pdbx_seq_one_letter_code
_entity_poly.pdbx_strand_id
1 'polypeptide(L)'
;MTAASAAKKPAAPRTRKPAAPKPAPVVDEVVETPPTPSEAADMVIEREELRRALLAELPELRPAHRFRLGHRNAFHNLSLEAMKSGAFDRETLDYDLTKPEDIEDFQKLQKFVESIDDWAESIAVDVDAYVEWSERVGNGDSAEETFMALFSTYQADLGESRGSGN
;
A
#
# COMPACT_ATOMS: atom_id res chain seq x y z
N MET A 1 -57.97 -24.58 51.92
CA MET A 1 -57.56 -25.93 51.51
C MET A 1 -56.06 -25.87 51.23
N THR A 2 -55.21 -26.13 52.22
CA THR A 2 -54.54 -27.42 52.50
C THR A 2 -53.60 -27.94 51.40
N ALA A 3 -52.42 -28.34 51.89
CA ALA A 3 -51.41 -29.27 51.35
C ALA A 3 -50.27 -28.72 50.47
N ALA A 4 -49.13 -28.62 51.14
CA ALA A 4 -47.77 -28.70 50.59
C ALA A 4 -47.50 -30.03 49.87
N SER A 5 -46.50 -30.06 48.98
CA SER A 5 -45.62 -31.22 48.89
C SER A 5 -44.27 -30.86 48.28
N ALA A 6 -43.23 -31.41 48.89
CA ALA A 6 -41.83 -31.09 48.71
C ALA A 6 -41.09 -32.12 47.85
N ALA A 7 -39.91 -31.71 47.39
CA ALA A 7 -38.68 -32.49 47.22
C ALA A 7 -38.60 -33.60 46.14
N LYS A 8 -37.64 -33.45 45.20
CA LYS A 8 -36.49 -34.37 45.03
C LYS A 8 -35.59 -33.99 43.83
N LYS A 9 -34.36 -33.56 44.11
CA LYS A 9 -33.14 -34.03 43.42
C LYS A 9 -32.61 -35.24 44.22
N PRO A 10 -31.65 -36.08 43.77
CA PRO A 10 -30.93 -36.17 42.49
C PRO A 10 -30.88 -37.62 41.91
N ALA A 11 -30.39 -37.80 40.68
CA ALA A 11 -29.75 -39.06 40.24
C ALA A 11 -28.92 -38.86 38.96
N ALA A 12 -27.60 -38.82 39.08
CA ALA A 12 -26.69 -39.43 38.10
C ALA A 12 -26.56 -40.93 38.46
N PRO A 13 -25.98 -41.86 37.65
CA PRO A 13 -25.08 -41.68 36.51
C PRO A 13 -25.37 -42.63 35.31
N ARG A 14 -24.65 -42.47 34.19
CA ARG A 14 -24.05 -43.60 33.45
C ARG A 14 -23.09 -43.11 32.36
N THR A 15 -21.83 -43.50 32.56
CA THR A 15 -20.70 -43.43 31.64
C THR A 15 -20.99 -44.18 30.34
N ARG A 16 -20.71 -43.54 29.20
CA ARG A 16 -20.34 -44.21 27.95
C ARG A 16 -19.17 -43.47 27.33
N LYS A 17 -18.08 -44.20 27.08
CA LYS A 17 -16.91 -43.83 26.27
C LYS A 17 -16.57 -45.10 25.46
N PRO A 18 -15.95 -45.04 24.26
CA PRO A 18 -15.91 -43.99 23.23
C PRO A 18 -16.42 -44.51 21.87
N ALA A 19 -16.80 -43.62 20.96
CA ALA A 19 -16.72 -43.89 19.52
C ALA A 19 -15.74 -42.87 18.93
N ALA A 20 -14.65 -43.36 18.35
CA ALA A 20 -13.61 -42.56 17.74
C ALA A 20 -14.19 -41.78 16.55
N PRO A 21 -14.10 -40.44 16.51
CA PRO A 21 -14.32 -39.70 15.28
C PRO A 21 -13.16 -40.00 14.33
N LYS A 22 -13.48 -40.45 13.11
CA LYS A 22 -12.54 -40.53 11.99
C LYS A 22 -11.86 -39.16 11.81
N PRO A 23 -10.54 -39.10 11.61
CA PRO A 23 -9.89 -37.84 11.29
C PRO A 23 -10.48 -37.31 9.98
N ALA A 24 -11.03 -36.10 10.04
CA ALA A 24 -11.30 -35.31 8.84
C ALA A 24 -9.95 -35.07 8.12
N PRO A 25 -9.93 -35.05 6.78
CA PRO A 25 -8.74 -34.62 6.07
C PRO A 25 -8.40 -33.20 6.54
N VAL A 26 -7.20 -33.06 7.07
CA VAL A 26 -6.57 -31.76 7.34
C VAL A 26 -6.58 -31.04 6.00
N VAL A 27 -7.40 -30.01 5.90
CA VAL A 27 -7.31 -29.04 4.83
C VAL A 27 -5.92 -28.44 5.01
N ASP A 28 -5.04 -28.63 4.03
CA ASP A 28 -3.75 -27.96 3.99
C ASP A 28 -4.01 -26.47 4.20
N GLU A 29 -3.77 -26.03 5.42
CA GLU A 29 -3.57 -24.64 5.75
C GLU A 29 -2.32 -24.28 4.97
N VAL A 30 -2.51 -23.58 3.85
CA VAL A 30 -1.42 -22.90 3.16
C VAL A 30 -0.88 -21.91 4.16
N VAL A 31 0.08 -22.38 4.96
CA VAL A 31 0.94 -21.53 5.76
C VAL A 31 1.65 -20.70 4.71
N GLU A 32 1.22 -19.45 4.59
CA GLU A 32 1.92 -18.41 3.85
C GLU A 32 3.26 -18.24 4.57
N THR A 33 4.21 -19.09 4.21
CA THR A 33 5.56 -19.07 4.76
C THR A 33 6.11 -17.68 4.47
N PRO A 34 6.59 -16.95 5.49
CA PRO A 34 7.24 -15.67 5.25
C PRO A 34 8.37 -15.91 4.23
N PRO A 35 8.52 -15.00 3.24
CA PRO A 35 9.46 -15.19 2.15
C PRO A 35 10.84 -15.51 2.72
N THR A 36 11.49 -16.49 2.12
CA THR A 36 12.87 -16.81 2.49
C THR A 36 13.75 -15.56 2.24
N PRO A 37 14.87 -15.39 2.97
CA PRO A 37 15.75 -14.25 2.76
C PRO A 37 16.25 -14.09 1.30
N SER A 38 16.23 -15.17 0.52
CA SER A 38 16.53 -15.14 -0.92
C SER A 38 15.37 -14.57 -1.72
N GLU A 39 14.15 -15.05 -1.52
CA GLU A 39 12.95 -14.54 -2.20
C GLU A 39 12.69 -13.06 -1.85
N ALA A 40 12.94 -12.67 -0.60
CA ALA A 40 12.86 -11.27 -0.19
C ALA A 40 13.92 -10.39 -0.91
N ALA A 41 15.10 -10.92 -1.19
CA ALA A 41 16.13 -10.21 -1.95
C ALA A 41 15.75 -10.09 -3.43
N ASP A 42 15.22 -11.16 -4.02
CA ASP A 42 14.78 -11.18 -5.42
C ASP A 42 13.62 -10.19 -5.65
N MET A 43 12.63 -10.15 -4.74
CA MET A 43 11.54 -9.16 -4.79
C MET A 43 12.02 -7.71 -4.71
N VAL A 44 13.07 -7.43 -3.94
CA VAL A 44 13.67 -6.08 -3.84
C VAL A 44 14.35 -5.71 -5.16
N ILE A 45 15.05 -6.66 -5.79
CA ILE A 45 15.70 -6.44 -7.08
C ILE A 45 14.65 -6.18 -8.16
N GLU A 46 13.59 -7.00 -8.25
CA GLU A 46 12.51 -6.82 -9.21
C GLU A 46 11.81 -5.46 -9.05
N ARG A 47 11.54 -5.04 -7.81
CA ARG A 47 10.93 -3.74 -7.52
C ARG A 47 11.84 -2.57 -7.90
N GLU A 48 13.14 -2.71 -7.70
CA GLU A 48 14.16 -1.73 -8.08
C GLU A 48 14.30 -1.63 -9.60
N GLU A 49 14.23 -2.76 -10.32
CA GLU A 49 14.26 -2.81 -11.78
C GLU A 49 13.01 -2.21 -12.41
N LEU A 50 11.81 -2.54 -11.90
CA LEU A 50 10.55 -1.93 -12.32
C LEU A 50 10.58 -0.41 -12.10
N ARG A 51 11.05 0.04 -10.93
CA ARG A 51 11.23 1.46 -10.63
C ARG A 51 12.16 2.14 -11.63
N ARG A 52 13.29 1.51 -11.99
CA ARG A 52 14.20 2.05 -13.00
C ARG A 52 13.57 2.11 -14.38
N ALA A 53 12.79 1.09 -14.77
CA ALA A 53 12.12 1.05 -16.06
C ALA A 53 11.09 2.18 -16.18
N LEU A 54 10.25 2.37 -15.14
CA LEU A 54 9.24 3.43 -15.10
C LEU A 54 9.86 4.84 -15.19
N LEU A 55 11.01 5.05 -14.55
CA LEU A 55 11.68 6.35 -14.51
C LEU A 55 12.71 6.56 -15.64
N ALA A 56 12.90 5.59 -16.54
CA ALA A 56 13.95 5.66 -17.57
C ALA A 56 13.72 6.77 -18.60
N GLU A 57 12.47 7.07 -18.92
CA GLU A 57 12.09 8.12 -19.88
C GLU A 57 11.85 9.49 -19.23
N LEU A 58 11.95 9.58 -17.90
CA LEU A 58 11.68 10.81 -17.17
C LEU A 58 12.73 11.88 -17.52
N PRO A 59 12.31 13.08 -17.95
CA PRO A 59 13.21 14.22 -18.16
C PRO A 59 13.97 14.58 -16.89
N GLU A 60 15.11 15.25 -17.04
CA GLU A 60 15.98 15.54 -15.90
C GLU A 60 15.26 16.41 -14.85
N LEU A 61 15.12 15.86 -13.65
CA LEU A 61 14.62 16.57 -12.48
C LEU A 61 15.79 16.98 -11.58
N ARG A 62 15.62 18.06 -10.84
CA ARG A 62 16.62 18.52 -9.88
C ARG A 62 16.79 17.47 -8.77
N PRO A 63 18.00 16.98 -8.51
CA PRO A 63 18.21 15.97 -7.48
C PRO A 63 18.03 16.54 -6.07
N ALA A 64 17.59 15.69 -5.13
CA ALA A 64 17.25 16.06 -3.75
C ALA A 64 18.35 16.82 -2.99
N HIS A 65 19.62 16.49 -3.20
CA HIS A 65 20.75 17.18 -2.55
C HIS A 65 20.92 18.64 -3.00
N ARG A 66 20.30 19.05 -4.11
CA ARG A 66 20.27 20.44 -4.60
C ARG A 66 19.03 21.21 -4.15
N PHE A 67 18.14 20.58 -3.38
CA PHE A 67 16.94 21.25 -2.90
C PHE A 67 17.27 22.31 -1.84
N ARG A 68 16.84 23.53 -2.13
CA ARG A 68 16.68 24.59 -1.13
C ARG A 68 15.46 24.33 -0.25
N LEU A 69 15.36 25.08 0.85
CA LEU A 69 14.28 24.95 1.83
C LEU A 69 12.87 24.96 1.21
N GLY A 70 12.64 25.78 0.17
CA GLY A 70 11.36 25.82 -0.54
C GLY A 70 10.93 24.47 -1.12
N HIS A 71 11.78 23.81 -1.91
CA HIS A 71 11.44 22.51 -2.52
C HIS A 71 11.31 21.40 -1.48
N ARG A 72 12.14 21.44 -0.41
CA ARG A 72 12.03 20.50 0.70
C ARG A 72 10.69 20.64 1.42
N ASN A 73 10.27 21.87 1.71
CA ASN A 73 8.98 22.13 2.33
C ASN A 73 7.82 21.74 1.41
N ALA A 74 7.95 21.97 0.10
CA ALA A 74 6.96 21.54 -0.88
C ALA A 74 6.80 20.02 -0.88
N PHE A 75 7.91 19.27 -0.92
CA PHE A 75 7.87 17.81 -0.81
C PHE A 75 7.32 17.34 0.54
N HIS A 76 7.70 17.99 1.64
CA HIS A 76 7.15 17.67 2.96
C HIS A 76 5.63 17.84 3.02
N ASN A 77 5.10 18.92 2.41
CA ASN A 77 3.66 19.14 2.32
C ASN A 77 2.99 18.05 1.46
N LEU A 78 3.61 17.65 0.35
CA LEU A 78 3.16 16.52 -0.47
C LEU A 78 3.10 15.22 0.36
N SER A 79 4.14 14.91 1.15
CA SER A 79 4.15 13.77 2.08
C SER A 79 3.00 13.84 3.10
N LEU A 80 2.70 15.03 3.64
CA LEU A 80 1.59 15.22 4.58
C LEU A 80 0.22 15.09 3.91
N GLU A 81 0.06 15.56 2.67
CA GLU A 81 -1.15 15.39 1.88
C GLU A 81 -1.42 13.92 1.62
N ALA A 82 -0.39 13.17 1.26
CA ALA A 82 -0.48 11.74 1.04
C ALA A 82 -0.92 10.96 2.29
N MET A 83 -0.43 11.35 3.47
CA MET A 83 -0.87 10.77 4.74
C MET A 83 -2.32 11.13 5.10
N LYS A 84 -2.78 12.32 4.72
CA LYS A 84 -4.16 12.79 4.99
C LYS A 84 -5.17 12.21 4.01
N SER A 85 -4.77 12.00 2.76
CA SER A 85 -5.66 11.54 1.71
C SER A 85 -6.03 10.07 1.88
N GLY A 86 -5.24 9.27 2.60
CA GLY A 86 -5.43 7.83 2.68
C GLY A 86 -5.11 7.13 1.35
N ALA A 87 -4.44 7.82 0.41
CA ALA A 87 -4.09 7.26 -0.90
C ALA A 87 -3.19 6.01 -0.80
N PHE A 88 -2.60 5.76 0.36
CA PHE A 88 -1.74 4.60 0.67
C PHE A 88 -2.40 3.55 1.57
N ASP A 89 -3.71 3.64 1.84
CA ASP A 89 -4.37 2.69 2.74
C ASP A 89 -4.56 1.30 2.08
N ARG A 90 -4.30 1.19 0.77
CA ARG A 90 -4.30 -0.06 0.00
C ARG A 90 -2.90 -0.58 -0.29
N GLU A 91 -2.77 -1.90 -0.30
CA GLU A 91 -1.54 -2.61 -0.63
C GLU A 91 -1.29 -2.67 -2.14
N THR A 92 -2.33 -2.63 -2.96
CA THR A 92 -2.26 -2.66 -4.43
C THR A 92 -3.00 -1.47 -5.06
N LEU A 93 -2.58 -1.11 -6.28
CA LEU A 93 -3.22 -0.09 -7.12
C LEU A 93 -4.32 -0.69 -8.03
N ASP A 94 -4.87 -1.85 -7.66
CA ASP A 94 -5.94 -2.51 -8.40
C ASP A 94 -7.29 -2.00 -7.90
N TYR A 95 -8.00 -1.25 -8.74
CA TYR A 95 -9.30 -0.65 -8.41
C TYR A 95 -10.43 -1.28 -9.22
N ASP A 96 -11.44 -1.81 -8.53
CA ASP A 96 -12.68 -2.30 -9.12
C ASP A 96 -13.68 -1.15 -9.24
N LEU A 97 -13.69 -0.46 -10.39
CA LEU A 97 -14.56 0.70 -10.65
C LEU A 97 -16.06 0.38 -10.69
N THR A 98 -16.48 -0.85 -10.42
CA THR A 98 -17.89 -1.21 -10.19
C THR A 98 -18.31 -1.00 -8.73
N LYS A 99 -17.35 -0.85 -7.81
CA LYS A 99 -17.56 -0.66 -6.39
C LYS A 99 -17.42 0.82 -6.00
N PRO A 100 -18.41 1.41 -5.31
CA PRO A 100 -18.35 2.81 -4.90
C PRO A 100 -17.12 3.16 -4.04
N GLU A 101 -16.71 2.26 -3.16
CA GLU A 101 -15.53 2.43 -2.30
C GLU A 101 -14.22 2.51 -3.10
N ASP A 102 -14.05 1.65 -4.10
CA ASP A 102 -12.88 1.64 -4.98
C ASP A 102 -12.82 2.88 -5.86
N ILE A 103 -13.97 3.41 -6.29
CA ILE A 103 -14.04 4.68 -7.02
C ILE A 103 -13.56 5.84 -6.15
N GLU A 104 -13.98 5.89 -4.87
CA GLU A 104 -13.57 6.94 -3.94
C GLU A 104 -12.05 6.88 -3.70
N ASP A 105 -11.51 5.67 -3.51
CA ASP A 105 -10.08 5.47 -3.29
C ASP A 105 -9.25 5.77 -4.53
N PHE A 106 -9.74 5.41 -5.72
CA PHE A 106 -9.13 5.78 -6.98
C PHE A 106 -9.09 7.30 -7.18
N GLN A 107 -10.16 8.02 -6.84
CA GLN A 107 -10.18 9.49 -6.90
C GLN A 107 -9.19 10.13 -5.92
N LYS A 108 -8.97 9.53 -4.75
CA LYS A 108 -7.94 10.00 -3.79
C LYS A 108 -6.54 9.80 -4.35
N LEU A 109 -6.30 8.64 -4.99
CA LEU A 109 -5.03 8.36 -5.67
C LEU A 109 -4.79 9.36 -6.81
N GLN A 110 -5.76 9.57 -7.70
CA GLN A 110 -5.62 10.51 -8.82
C GLN A 110 -5.26 11.92 -8.36
N LYS A 111 -5.95 12.45 -7.34
CA LYS A 111 -5.60 13.75 -6.76
C LYS A 111 -4.19 13.79 -6.18
N PHE A 112 -3.74 12.69 -5.60
CA PHE A 112 -2.38 12.62 -5.08
C PHE A 112 -1.34 12.57 -6.20
N VAL A 113 -1.62 11.83 -7.27
CA VAL A 113 -0.79 11.80 -8.49
C VAL A 113 -0.70 13.19 -9.12
N GLU A 114 -1.80 13.93 -9.22
CA GLU A 114 -1.81 15.34 -9.65
C GLU A 114 -0.88 16.20 -8.78
N SER A 115 -0.94 16.07 -7.45
CA SER A 115 -0.02 16.79 -6.56
C SER A 115 1.45 16.40 -6.77
N ILE A 116 1.75 15.14 -7.14
CA ILE A 116 3.12 14.71 -7.48
C ILE A 116 3.57 15.37 -8.79
N ASP A 117 2.71 15.39 -9.81
CA ASP A 117 2.97 16.01 -11.11
C ASP A 117 3.28 17.51 -10.96
N ASP A 118 2.42 18.26 -10.28
CA ASP A 118 2.61 19.69 -9.98
C ASP A 118 3.95 19.96 -9.27
N TRP A 119 4.29 19.12 -8.30
CA TRP A 119 5.55 19.23 -7.58
C TRP A 119 6.75 18.88 -8.45
N ALA A 120 6.65 17.82 -9.25
CA ALA A 120 7.72 17.35 -10.13
C ALA A 120 8.03 18.36 -11.25
N GLU A 121 7.00 19.00 -11.83
CA GLU A 121 7.16 20.13 -12.76
C GLU A 121 7.99 21.27 -12.10
N SER A 122 7.69 21.59 -10.83
CA SER A 122 8.38 22.67 -10.11
C SER A 122 9.89 22.44 -9.89
N ILE A 123 10.35 21.18 -9.98
CA ILE A 123 11.75 20.78 -9.83
C ILE A 123 12.40 20.35 -11.14
N ALA A 124 11.67 20.38 -12.26
CA ALA A 124 12.21 20.04 -13.57
C ALA A 124 13.39 20.96 -13.93
N VAL A 125 14.43 20.39 -14.56
CA VAL A 125 15.55 21.16 -15.10
C VAL A 125 15.12 21.86 -16.40
N ASP A 126 14.33 21.17 -17.20
CA ASP A 126 13.66 21.67 -18.41
C ASP A 126 12.16 21.43 -18.27
N VAL A 127 11.41 22.50 -18.04
CA VAL A 127 9.96 22.45 -17.80
C VAL A 127 9.21 22.07 -19.08
N ASP A 128 9.63 22.58 -20.23
CA ASP A 128 8.94 22.31 -21.50
C ASP A 128 9.08 20.82 -21.86
N ALA A 129 10.28 20.25 -21.69
CA ALA A 129 10.50 18.82 -21.88
C ALA A 129 9.74 17.96 -20.86
N TYR A 130 9.61 18.43 -19.61
CA TYR A 130 8.82 17.75 -18.60
C TYR A 130 7.34 17.70 -18.97
N VAL A 131 6.76 18.83 -19.40
CA VAL A 131 5.35 18.92 -19.77
C VAL A 131 5.03 18.05 -20.98
N GLU A 132 5.88 18.05 -22.02
CA GLU A 132 5.69 17.17 -23.18
C GLU A 132 5.72 15.69 -22.77
N TRP A 133 6.59 15.33 -21.83
CA TRP A 133 6.66 13.99 -21.28
C TRP A 133 5.44 13.65 -20.41
N SER A 134 5.01 14.53 -19.52
CA SER A 134 3.90 14.27 -18.58
C SER A 134 2.57 14.20 -19.32
N GLU A 135 2.35 14.98 -20.38
CA GLU A 135 1.18 14.83 -21.25
C GLU A 135 1.16 13.47 -21.97
N ARG A 136 2.32 12.96 -22.38
CA ARG A 136 2.42 11.64 -23.03
C ARG A 136 2.21 10.51 -22.04
N VAL A 137 2.76 10.61 -20.83
CA VAL A 137 2.69 9.57 -19.78
C VAL A 137 1.36 9.60 -19.03
N GLY A 138 0.82 10.79 -18.72
CA GLY A 138 -0.43 10.98 -18.00
C GLY A 138 -1.68 10.47 -18.74
N ASN A 139 -1.54 10.16 -20.03
CA ASN A 139 -2.56 9.50 -20.85
C ASN A 139 -2.33 7.99 -21.02
N GLY A 140 -1.29 7.42 -20.41
CA GLY A 140 -0.91 6.00 -20.52
C GLY A 140 -1.30 5.17 -19.31
N ASP A 141 -1.38 3.85 -19.49
CA ASP A 141 -1.80 2.88 -18.46
C ASP A 141 -0.84 2.79 -17.24
N SER A 142 0.36 3.39 -17.32
CA SER A 142 1.39 3.35 -16.27
C SER A 142 1.62 4.70 -15.60
N ALA A 143 0.72 5.69 -15.81
CA ALA A 143 0.89 7.03 -15.26
C ALA A 143 1.03 7.00 -13.73
N GLU A 144 0.06 6.40 -13.05
CA GLU A 144 0.01 6.32 -11.59
C GLU A 144 1.25 5.61 -11.03
N GLU A 145 1.62 4.47 -11.60
CA GLU A 145 2.83 3.73 -11.17
C GLU A 145 4.11 4.56 -11.33
N THR A 146 4.21 5.33 -12.42
CA THR A 146 5.37 6.19 -12.69
C THR A 146 5.49 7.32 -11.68
N PHE A 147 4.40 8.02 -11.39
CA PHE A 147 4.38 9.09 -10.40
C PHE A 147 4.62 8.56 -8.97
N MET A 148 4.08 7.39 -8.64
CA MET A 148 4.32 6.76 -7.34
C MET A 148 5.76 6.28 -7.17
N ALA A 149 6.38 5.77 -8.24
CA ALA A 149 7.80 5.44 -8.28
C ALA A 149 8.67 6.70 -8.10
N LEU A 150 8.27 7.82 -8.71
CA LEU A 150 8.95 9.10 -8.56
C LEU A 150 8.87 9.61 -7.11
N PHE A 151 7.68 9.62 -6.52
CA PHE A 151 7.46 10.02 -5.12
C PHE A 151 8.31 9.19 -4.16
N SER A 152 8.28 7.86 -4.29
CA SER A 152 9.05 6.94 -3.43
C SER A 152 10.56 7.18 -3.54
N THR A 153 11.05 7.50 -4.74
CA THR A 153 12.47 7.81 -4.97
C THR A 153 12.90 9.06 -4.21
N TYR A 154 12.13 10.14 -4.31
CA TYR A 154 12.46 11.38 -3.59
C TYR A 154 12.24 11.29 -2.09
N GLN A 155 11.27 10.48 -1.64
CA GLN A 155 11.08 10.20 -0.22
C GLN A 155 12.32 9.55 0.38
N ALA A 156 12.89 8.55 -0.31
CA ALA A 156 14.11 7.89 0.10
C ALA A 156 15.32 8.84 0.07
N ASP A 157 15.49 9.60 -1.01
CA ASP A 157 16.62 10.53 -1.18
C ASP A 157 16.62 11.68 -0.17
N LEU A 158 15.45 12.13 0.27
CA LEU A 158 15.30 13.16 1.29
C LEU A 158 15.40 12.64 2.72
N GLY A 159 15.45 11.32 2.91
CA GLY A 159 15.45 10.69 4.23
C GLY A 159 14.10 10.82 4.95
N GLU A 160 13.00 11.04 4.20
CA GLU A 160 11.63 11.06 4.74
C GLU A 160 11.00 9.66 4.81
N SER A 161 11.77 8.60 4.53
CA SER A 161 11.34 7.22 4.75
C SER A 161 10.79 7.05 6.17
N ARG A 162 9.54 6.56 6.28
CA ARG A 162 8.87 6.24 7.55
C ARG A 162 9.88 5.59 8.51
N GLY A 163 10.03 6.19 9.68
CA GLY A 163 11.15 6.04 10.60
C GLY A 163 11.79 4.65 10.67
N SER A 164 13.08 4.61 10.33
CA SER A 164 14.05 3.78 11.05
C SER A 164 14.83 4.73 11.96
N GLY A 165 14.33 4.90 13.18
CA GLY A 165 14.87 5.88 14.13
C GLY A 165 14.27 5.70 15.52
N ASN A 166 14.89 4.78 16.27
CA ASN A 166 14.73 4.40 17.69
C ASN A 166 13.57 3.47 18.08
#